data_AF-A0A1Z9DUZ4-F1
#
_entry.id   AF-A0A1Z9DUZ4-F1
#
_cell.length_a   1.000
_cell.length_b   1.000
_cell.length_c   1.000
_cell.angle_alpha   90.00
_cell.angle_beta   90.00
_cell.angle_gamma   90.00
#
_symmetry.space_group_name_H-M   'P 1'
#
loop_
_entity.id
_entity.type
_entity.pdbx_description
1 polymer ?
#
loop_
_entity_poly.entity_id
_entity_poly.type
_entity_poly.pdbx_seq_one_letter_code
_entity_poly.pdbx_strand_id
1 'polypeptide(L)'
;MSRIIYGINPVREAIKTPSSLQKVLIEDGLKNPAALKLKDEIMRAGVSYSFVPEQKLYKHTKENHQGFVALIGQIQFADLESIIDPEKQQLFLLLDGITDVRNFGAIIRS
;
A
#
# COMPACT_ATOMS: atom_id res chain seq x y z
N MET A 1 12.25 9.76 -5.51
CA MET A 1 11.50 8.63 -6.13
C MET A 1 10.22 8.43 -5.35
N SER A 2 9.05 8.51 -6.00
CA SER A 2 7.79 8.12 -5.37
C SER A 2 7.73 6.60 -5.31
N ARG A 3 7.66 6.02 -4.11
CA ARG A 3 7.42 4.59 -3.93
C ARG A 3 6.01 4.27 -4.42
N ILE A 4 5.84 3.20 -5.18
CA ILE A 4 4.54 2.79 -5.73
C ILE A 4 4.18 1.40 -5.26
N ILE A 5 2.88 1.15 -5.12
CA ILE A 5 2.27 -0.17 -4.96
C ILE A 5 1.32 -0.36 -6.14
N TYR A 6 1.21 -1.57 -6.67
CA TYR A 6 0.32 -1.85 -7.80
C TYR A 6 -0.30 -3.24 -7.69
N GLY A 7 -1.41 -3.46 -8.40
CA GLY A 7 -2.20 -4.68 -8.32
C GLY A 7 -3.33 -4.61 -7.29
N ILE A 8 -4.30 -5.51 -7.40
CA ILE A 8 -5.54 -5.47 -6.62
C ILE A 8 -5.26 -5.66 -5.13
N ASN A 9 -4.60 -6.75 -4.75
CA ASN A 9 -4.40 -7.08 -3.33
C ASN A 9 -3.44 -6.10 -2.62
N PRO A 10 -2.29 -5.73 -3.20
CA PRO A 10 -1.40 -4.76 -2.57
C PRO A 10 -2.05 -3.39 -2.38
N VAL A 11 -2.81 -2.90 -3.37
CA VAL A 11 -3.53 -1.63 -3.24
C VAL A 11 -4.67 -1.75 -2.22
N ARG A 12 -5.39 -2.88 -2.19
CA ARG A 12 -6.42 -3.14 -1.16
C ARG A 12 -5.87 -3.09 0.26
N GLU A 13 -4.65 -3.60 0.47
CA GLU A 13 -4.02 -3.52 1.80
C GLU A 13 -3.63 -2.08 2.13
N ALA A 14 -3.05 -1.36 1.17
CA ALA A 14 -2.59 0.01 1.39
C ALA A 14 -3.73 0.97 1.74
N ILE A 15 -4.93 0.80 1.16
CA ILE A 15 -6.09 1.65 1.48
C ILE A 15 -6.66 1.45 2.88
N LYS A 16 -6.25 0.38 3.61
CA LYS A 16 -6.59 0.25 5.04
C LYS A 16 -5.83 1.25 5.90
N THR A 17 -4.72 1.80 5.40
CA THR A 17 -3.97 2.88 6.05
C THR A 17 -3.91 4.12 5.12
N PRO A 18 -5.03 4.85 4.94
CA PRO A 18 -5.12 5.97 4.00
C PRO A 18 -4.05 7.05 4.16
N SER A 19 -3.59 7.30 5.39
CA SER A 19 -2.55 8.29 5.72
C SER A 19 -1.19 7.97 5.08
N SER A 20 -0.94 6.72 4.71
CA SER A 20 0.28 6.29 4.01
C SER A 20 0.22 6.53 2.50
N LEU A 21 -0.96 6.84 1.95
CA LEU A 21 -1.19 7.01 0.52
C LEU A 21 -1.25 8.48 0.13
N GLN A 22 -0.52 8.85 -0.91
CA GLN A 22 -0.65 10.15 -1.54
C GLN A 22 -1.84 10.16 -2.51
N LYS A 23 -1.92 9.15 -3.40
CA LYS A 23 -2.94 9.09 -4.44
C LYS A 23 -3.06 7.70 -5.06
N VAL A 24 -4.26 7.28 -5.44
CA VAL A 24 -4.49 6.05 -6.22
C VAL A 24 -4.89 6.40 -7.67
N LEU A 25 -4.18 5.82 -8.62
CA LEU A 25 -4.51 5.85 -10.04
C LEU A 25 -5.29 4.58 -10.39
N ILE A 26 -6.47 4.76 -10.98
CA ILE A 26 -7.41 3.69 -11.32
C ILE A 26 -7.58 3.70 -12.84
N GLU A 27 -7.48 2.53 -13.47
CA GLU A 27 -7.71 2.41 -14.92
C GLU A 27 -9.16 2.73 -15.29
N ASP A 28 -9.34 3.48 -16.37
CA ASP A 28 -10.64 3.69 -16.99
C ASP A 28 -11.19 2.38 -17.59
N GLY A 29 -12.48 2.08 -17.33
CA GLY A 29 -13.15 0.96 -18.00
C GLY A 29 -12.88 -0.43 -17.40
N LEU A 30 -12.53 -0.52 -16.12
CA LEU A 30 -12.42 -1.79 -15.38
C LEU A 30 -13.67 -2.66 -15.55
N LYS A 31 -13.48 -3.93 -15.97
CA LYS A 31 -14.58 -4.91 -16.16
C LYS A 31 -14.58 -6.03 -15.13
N ASN A 32 -13.45 -6.28 -14.49
CA ASN A 32 -13.29 -7.39 -13.54
C ASN A 32 -14.08 -7.11 -12.25
N PRO A 33 -14.94 -8.03 -11.76
CA PRO A 33 -15.68 -7.87 -10.52
C PRO A 33 -14.81 -7.53 -9.30
N ALA A 34 -13.62 -8.16 -9.18
CA ALA A 34 -12.70 -7.91 -8.08
C ALA A 34 -12.10 -6.48 -8.15
N ALA A 35 -11.90 -5.97 -9.36
CA ALA A 35 -11.44 -4.60 -9.60
C ALA A 35 -12.55 -3.58 -9.29
N LEU A 36 -13.78 -3.84 -9.73
CA LEU A 36 -14.93 -2.99 -9.40
C LEU A 36 -15.14 -2.88 -7.88
N LYS A 37 -15.03 -4.01 -7.16
CA LYS A 37 -15.08 -4.02 -5.70
C LYS A 37 -13.99 -3.16 -5.07
N LEU A 38 -12.75 -3.27 -5.54
CA LEU A 38 -11.64 -2.45 -5.04
C LEU A 38 -11.84 -0.96 -5.36
N LYS A 39 -12.35 -0.62 -6.53
CA LYS A 39 -12.71 0.77 -6.88
C LYS A 39 -13.67 1.35 -5.84
N ASP A 40 -14.72 0.62 -5.49
CA ASP A 40 -15.72 1.07 -4.52
C ASP A 40 -15.15 1.10 -3.08
N GLU A 41 -14.20 0.23 -2.74
CA GLU A 41 -13.43 0.30 -1.49
C GLU A 41 -12.56 1.57 -1.44
N ILE A 42 -11.83 1.90 -2.52
CA ILE A 42 -10.99 3.10 -2.62
C ILE A 42 -11.85 4.36 -2.47
N MET A 43 -12.98 4.43 -3.16
CA MET A 43 -13.89 5.59 -3.11
C MET A 43 -14.44 5.83 -1.70
N ARG A 44 -14.61 4.78 -0.89
CA ARG A 44 -15.06 4.87 0.50
C ARG A 44 -13.93 5.12 1.50
N ALA A 45 -12.69 4.81 1.14
CA ALA A 45 -11.53 4.93 2.03
C ALA A 45 -11.06 6.38 2.26
N GLY A 46 -11.63 7.37 1.55
CA GLY A 46 -11.27 8.78 1.70
C GLY A 46 -9.88 9.14 1.16
N VAL A 47 -9.28 8.26 0.34
CA VAL A 47 -7.97 8.48 -0.31
C VAL A 47 -8.17 9.31 -1.58
N SER A 48 -7.21 10.18 -1.91
CA SER A 48 -7.22 10.87 -3.22
C SER A 48 -7.12 9.85 -4.36
N TYR A 49 -7.98 9.92 -5.37
CA TYR A 49 -7.91 9.03 -6.52
C TYR A 49 -8.09 9.77 -7.86
N SER A 50 -7.69 9.12 -8.95
CA SER A 50 -7.99 9.59 -10.31
C SER A 50 -8.13 8.43 -11.27
N PHE A 51 -9.12 8.55 -12.15
CA PHE A 51 -9.27 7.66 -13.29
C PHE A 51 -8.31 8.08 -14.41
N VAL A 52 -7.64 7.09 -15.00
CA VAL A 52 -6.61 7.31 -16.02
C VAL A 52 -6.65 6.23 -17.10
N PRO A 53 -6.24 6.56 -18.34
CA PRO A 53 -5.97 5.55 -19.35
C PRO A 53 -4.87 4.59 -18.90
N GLU A 54 -4.94 3.34 -19.34
CA GLU A 54 -3.95 2.28 -19.05
C GLU A 54 -2.50 2.73 -19.32
N GLN A 55 -2.28 3.47 -20.42
CA GLN A 55 -0.95 3.99 -20.78
C GLN A 55 -0.32 4.86 -19.69
N LYS A 56 -1.14 5.53 -18.87
CA LYS A 56 -0.65 6.36 -17.77
C LYS A 56 -0.18 5.49 -16.59
N LEU A 57 -0.78 4.32 -16.37
CA LEU A 57 -0.31 3.35 -15.38
C LEU A 57 1.05 2.76 -15.78
N TYR A 58 1.24 2.48 -17.08
CA TYR A 58 2.51 1.98 -17.62
C TYR A 58 3.70 2.93 -17.44
N LYS A 59 3.44 4.24 -17.25
CA LYS A 59 4.49 5.20 -16.89
C LYS A 59 5.04 4.98 -15.48
N HIS A 60 4.30 4.31 -14.61
CA HIS A 60 4.71 4.02 -13.24
C HIS A 60 5.28 2.60 -13.09
N THR A 61 4.68 1.60 -13.73
CA THR A 61 5.17 0.21 -13.70
C THR A 61 4.88 -0.49 -15.02
N LYS A 62 5.83 -1.30 -15.50
CA LYS A 62 5.64 -2.17 -16.67
C LYS A 62 5.04 -3.54 -16.30
N GLU A 63 4.98 -3.83 -15.01
CA GLU A 63 4.44 -5.08 -14.48
C GLU A 63 2.90 -5.08 -14.50
N ASN A 64 2.30 -6.25 -14.26
CA ASN A 64 0.85 -6.40 -14.23
C ASN A 64 0.22 -5.64 -13.05
N HIS A 65 -0.18 -4.39 -13.28
CA HIS A 65 -0.82 -3.52 -12.30
C HIS A 65 -2.32 -3.82 -12.08
N GLN A 66 -2.94 -4.67 -12.92
CA GLN A 66 -4.36 -5.05 -12.81
C GLN A 66 -5.32 -3.85 -12.71
N GLY A 67 -4.97 -2.76 -13.38
CA GLY A 67 -5.69 -1.49 -13.38
C GLY A 67 -5.56 -0.60 -12.13
N PHE A 68 -4.63 -0.88 -11.21
CA PHE A 68 -4.42 -0.04 -10.03
C PHE A 68 -2.95 0.24 -9.75
N VAL A 69 -2.64 1.52 -9.51
CA VAL A 69 -1.35 1.98 -8.98
C VAL A 69 -1.59 2.96 -7.85
N ALA A 70 -1.11 2.66 -6.66
CA ALA A 70 -1.10 3.56 -5.51
C ALA A 70 0.27 4.21 -5.36
N LEU A 71 0.29 5.54 -5.27
CA LEU A 71 1.45 6.35 -4.93
C LEU A 71 1.52 6.43 -3.41
N ILE A 72 2.58 5.89 -2.83
CA ILE A 72 2.82 5.96 -1.39
C ILE A 72 3.38 7.35 -1.06
N GLY A 73 2.87 7.94 0.01
CA GLY A 73 3.50 9.09 0.65
C GLY A 73 4.85 8.73 1.27
N GLN A 74 5.48 9.68 1.97
CA GLN A 74 6.63 9.32 2.80
C GLN A 74 6.16 8.43 3.95
N ILE A 75 6.78 7.25 4.07
CA ILE A 75 6.61 6.39 5.24
C ILE A 75 7.28 7.12 6.39
N GLN A 76 6.49 7.51 7.39
CA GLN A 76 7.01 8.00 8.66
C GLN A 76 7.29 6.79 9.54
N PHE A 77 8.55 6.64 9.93
CA PHE A 77 8.92 5.69 10.96
C PHE A 77 8.61 6.30 12.32
N ALA A 78 8.06 5.50 13.23
CA ALA A 78 7.92 5.92 14.61
C ALA A 78 9.27 5.76 15.31
N ASP A 79 9.63 6.76 16.13
CA ASP A 79 10.77 6.65 17.02
C ASP A 79 10.43 5.68 18.16
N LEU A 80 11.41 4.90 18.63
CA LEU A 80 11.19 3.90 19.67
C LEU A 80 10.63 4.52 20.95
N GLU A 81 11.14 5.70 21.32
CA GLU A 81 10.70 6.49 22.47
C GLU A 81 9.24 6.90 22.36
N SER A 82 8.70 7.06 21.14
CA SER A 82 7.30 7.45 20.92
C SER A 82 6.32 6.30 21.13
N ILE A 83 6.80 5.05 21.14
CA ILE A 83 5.96 3.85 21.24
C ILE A 83 6.14 3.09 22.57
N ILE A 84 7.20 3.35 23.33
CA ILE A 84 7.38 2.75 24.66
C ILE A 84 6.35 3.32 25.63
N ASP A 85 5.60 2.43 26.27
CA ASP A 85 4.61 2.76 27.29
C ASP A 85 4.86 1.87 28.51
N PRO A 86 5.49 2.40 29.58
CA PRO A 86 5.87 1.62 30.75
C PRO A 86 4.66 1.10 31.55
N GLU A 87 3.46 1.63 31.31
CA GLU A 87 2.24 1.17 31.98
C GLU A 87 1.58 -0.03 31.28
N LYS A 88 2.09 -0.43 30.11
CA LYS A 88 1.57 -1.54 29.32
C LYS A 88 2.57 -2.67 29.19
N GLN A 89 2.07 -3.90 29.18
CA GLN A 89 2.85 -5.04 28.76
C GLN A 89 2.98 -5.01 27.22
N GLN A 90 4.17 -4.71 26.73
CA GLN A 90 4.46 -4.59 25.30
C GLN A 90 5.40 -5.71 24.83
N LEU A 91 5.16 -6.23 23.64
CA LEU A 91 6.04 -7.21 22.99
C LEU A 91 6.80 -6.52 21.85
N PHE A 92 8.13 -6.59 21.91
CA PHE A 92 9.00 -6.10 20.86
C PHE A 92 9.68 -7.29 20.17
N LEU A 93 9.79 -7.21 18.84
CA LEU A 93 10.51 -8.17 18.02
C LEU A 93 11.79 -7.53 17.49
N LEU A 94 12.94 -8.09 17.85
CA LEU A 94 14.25 -7.65 17.37
C LEU A 94 14.70 -8.58 16.24
N LEU A 95 15.00 -8.01 15.08
CA LEU A 95 15.47 -8.74 13.91
C LEU A 95 16.90 -8.33 13.61
N ASP A 96 17.85 -9.22 13.89
CA ASP A 96 19.26 -9.04 13.57
C ASP A 96 19.65 -9.90 12.35
N GLY A 97 20.33 -9.30 11.37
CA GLY A 97 20.86 -10.01 10.21
C GLY A 97 19.85 -10.48 9.15
N ILE A 98 18.60 -9.99 9.14
CA ILE A 98 17.64 -10.33 8.08
C ILE A 98 17.99 -9.58 6.79
N THR A 99 18.41 -10.33 5.76
CA THR A 99 18.86 -9.77 4.47
C THR A 99 17.89 -10.03 3.32
N ASP A 100 17.08 -11.10 3.36
CA ASP A 100 16.06 -11.39 2.36
C ASP A 100 14.74 -10.64 2.66
N VAL A 101 14.33 -9.77 1.73
CA VAL A 101 13.09 -8.99 1.81
C VAL A 101 11.82 -9.86 1.91
N ARG A 102 11.85 -11.09 1.38
CA ARG A 102 10.73 -12.05 1.46
C ARG A 102 10.58 -12.58 2.89
N ASN A 103 11.69 -12.86 3.56
CA ASN A 103 11.68 -13.32 4.95
C ASN A 103 11.17 -12.21 5.87
N PHE A 104 11.68 -10.98 5.69
CA PHE A 104 11.17 -9.82 6.41
C PHE A 104 9.65 -9.65 6.21
N GLY A 105 9.18 -9.75 4.98
CA GLY A 105 7.74 -9.69 4.67
C GLY A 105 6.93 -10.88 5.21
N ALA A 106 7.52 -12.05 5.42
CA ALA A 106 6.85 -13.18 6.09
C ALA A 106 6.73 -12.96 7.60
N ILE A 107 7.79 -12.44 8.23
CA ILE A 107 7.83 -12.14 9.67
C ILE A 107 6.77 -11.10 10.05
N ILE A 108 6.65 -10.01 9.29
CA ILE A 108 5.65 -8.95 9.56
C ILE A 108 4.20 -9.45 9.46
N ARG A 109 3.96 -10.55 8.74
CA ARG A 109 2.61 -11.11 8.53
C ARG A 109 2.26 -12.23 9.51
N SER A 110 3.20 -12.66 10.36
CA SER A 110 3.02 -13.77 11.32
C SER A 110 2.69 -13.22 12.70
#